data_AF-A0A2X3CP99-F1
#
_entry.id   AF-A0A2X3CP99-F1
#
_cell.length_a   1.000
_cell.length_b   1.000
_cell.length_c   1.000
_cell.angle_alpha   90.00
_cell.angle_beta   90.00
_cell.angle_gamma   90.00
#
_symmetry.space_group_name_H-M   'P 1'
#
loop_
_entity.id
_entity.type
_entity.pdbx_description
1 polymer ?
#
loop_
_entity_poly.entity_id
_entity_poly.type
_entity_poly.pdbx_seq_one_letter_code
_entity_poly.pdbx_strand_id
1 'polypeptide(L)'
;MLTARLVIGADGANSWLRNKADIPLTFWITIIMRWVATIRTAEPHQAVARQAFHGDGILAFLPLSDPHLCSIVWSLSPGEAQRMQQADETTFKPGAEYRVR
;
A
#
# COMPACT_ATOMS: atom_id res chain seq x y z
N MET A 1 32.79 8.95 -19.37
CA MET A 1 32.36 10.03 -18.46
C MET A 1 31.06 10.60 -19.00
N LEU A 2 30.00 10.67 -18.20
CA LEU A 2 28.69 11.17 -18.64
C LEU A 2 28.57 12.67 -18.32
N THR A 3 28.08 13.46 -19.27
CA THR A 3 27.82 14.90 -19.09
C THR A 3 26.41 15.23 -19.59
N ALA A 4 25.75 16.21 -18.96
CA ALA A 4 24.42 16.65 -19.35
C ALA A 4 24.25 18.14 -19.03
N ARG A 5 23.39 18.82 -19.80
CA ARG A 5 23.02 20.23 -19.55
C ARG A 5 22.01 20.39 -18.43
N LEU A 6 21.24 19.34 -18.14
CA LEU A 6 20.21 19.29 -17.11
C LEU A 6 20.20 17.89 -16.50
N VAL A 7 20.01 17.82 -15.18
CA VAL A 7 19.83 16.57 -14.42
C VAL A 7 18.44 16.61 -13.77
N ILE A 8 17.69 15.52 -13.90
CA ILE A 8 16.37 15.34 -13.27
C ILE A 8 16.47 14.18 -12.28
N GLY A 9 16.23 14.45 -10.99
CA GLY A 9 16.10 13.42 -9.96
C GLY A 9 14.66 12.93 -9.87
N ALA A 10 14.41 11.66 -10.17
CA ALA A 10 13.10 11.00 -10.08
C ALA A 10 13.18 9.70 -9.24
N ASP A 11 14.09 9.69 -8.26
CA ASP A 11 14.46 8.55 -7.40
C ASP A 11 13.74 8.55 -6.03
N GLY A 12 12.65 9.31 -5.91
CA GLY A 12 11.73 9.26 -4.78
C GLY A 12 12.21 9.97 -3.51
N ALA A 13 11.54 9.67 -2.39
CA ALA A 13 11.72 10.39 -1.12
C ALA A 13 13.15 10.29 -0.55
N ASN A 14 13.91 9.25 -0.88
CA ASN A 14 15.30 9.06 -0.42
C ASN A 14 16.34 9.53 -1.45
N SER A 15 15.99 10.51 -2.30
CA SER A 15 16.85 10.99 -3.38
C SER A 15 18.26 11.40 -2.95
N TRP A 16 19.26 10.79 -3.58
CA TRP A 16 20.67 11.13 -3.36
C TRP A 16 21.00 12.51 -3.91
N LEU A 17 20.48 12.84 -5.10
CA LEU A 17 20.72 14.11 -5.76
C LEU A 17 20.19 15.26 -4.92
N ARG A 18 18.98 15.12 -4.37
CA ARG A 18 18.39 16.12 -3.49
C ARG A 18 19.27 16.42 -2.28
N ASN A 19 19.80 15.36 -1.63
CA ASN A 19 20.70 15.51 -0.49
C ASN A 19 22.02 16.21 -0.88
N LYS A 20 22.55 15.96 -2.08
CA LYS A 20 23.77 16.61 -2.58
C LYS A 20 23.56 18.05 -3.04
N ALA A 21 22.35 18.39 -3.49
CA ALA A 21 21.96 19.73 -3.89
C ALA A 21 21.47 20.60 -2.72
N ASP A 22 21.47 20.06 -1.49
CA ASP A 22 21.00 20.73 -0.26
C ASP A 22 19.56 21.28 -0.38
N ILE A 23 18.67 20.50 -0.99
CA ILE A 23 17.26 20.84 -1.13
C ILE A 23 16.48 20.17 0.02
N PRO A 24 15.95 20.92 1.00
CA PRO A 24 15.32 20.32 2.17
C PRO A 24 13.97 19.67 1.86
N LEU A 25 13.60 18.67 2.65
CA LEU A 25 12.28 18.04 2.66
C LEU A 25 11.61 18.25 4.02
N THR A 26 10.32 18.56 4.00
CA THR A 26 9.47 18.51 5.18
C THR A 26 8.71 17.19 5.18
N PHE A 27 8.89 16.38 6.23
CA PHE A 27 8.20 15.11 6.39
C PHE A 27 7.05 15.25 7.38
N TRP A 28 5.92 14.64 7.05
CA TRP A 28 4.79 14.45 7.96
C TRP A 28 4.68 12.97 8.26
N ILE A 29 4.80 12.59 9.53
CA ILE A 29 4.66 11.19 9.93
C ILE A 29 3.20 10.78 9.78
N THR A 30 2.98 9.75 8.97
CA THR A 30 1.70 9.05 8.90
C THR A 30 1.76 7.91 9.92
N ILE A 31 0.94 7.97 10.96
CA ILE A 31 0.89 6.96 12.03
C ILE A 31 0.20 5.64 11.63
N ILE A 32 -0.21 5.55 10.36
CA ILE A 32 -0.98 4.44 9.83
C ILE A 32 -0.02 3.54 9.05
N MET A 33 0.03 2.26 9.43
CA MET A 33 0.80 1.26 8.71
C MET A 33 -0.03 0.69 7.57
N ARG A 34 0.59 0.45 6.42
CA ARG A 34 -0.07 -0.12 5.24
C ARG A 34 0.43 -1.53 5.02
N TRP A 35 -0.47 -2.49 5.10
CA TRP A 35 -0.20 -3.88 4.79
C TRP A 35 -0.64 -4.17 3.35
N VAL A 36 0.19 -4.91 2.60
CA VAL A 36 -0.05 -5.22 1.19
C VAL A 36 0.10 -6.71 0.98
N ALA A 37 -0.86 -7.31 0.27
CA ALA A 37 -0.82 -8.72 -0.10
C ALA A 37 -1.56 -8.93 -1.42
N THR A 38 -1.27 -10.05 -2.08
CA THR A 38 -2.08 -10.53 -3.21
C THR A 38 -3.04 -11.59 -2.68
N ILE A 39 -4.32 -11.42 -2.97
CA ILE A 39 -5.37 -12.32 -2.50
C ILE A 39 -6.21 -12.83 -3.65
N ARG A 40 -6.73 -14.06 -3.50
CA ARG A 40 -7.76 -14.60 -4.38
C ARG A 40 -9.13 -14.37 -3.76
N THR A 41 -10.04 -13.82 -4.56
CA THR A 41 -11.41 -13.49 -4.19
C THR A 41 -12.38 -14.55 -4.72
N ALA A 42 -13.45 -14.83 -3.99
CA ALA A 42 -14.45 -15.80 -4.39
C ALA A 42 -15.19 -15.37 -5.66
N GLU A 43 -15.60 -14.10 -5.71
CA GLU A 43 -16.22 -13.47 -6.87
C GLU A 43 -15.20 -12.71 -7.71
N PRO A 44 -15.35 -12.67 -9.06
CA PRO A 44 -14.44 -11.93 -9.90
C PRO A 44 -14.52 -10.43 -9.61
N HIS A 45 -13.39 -9.73 -9.62
CA HIS A 45 -13.32 -8.31 -9.32
C HIS A 45 -13.89 -7.41 -10.43
N GLN A 46 -14.19 -7.96 -11.62
CA GLN A 46 -14.82 -7.24 -12.75
C GLN A 46 -14.05 -5.99 -13.20
N ALA A 47 -12.72 -6.01 -13.09
CA ALA A 47 -11.85 -4.84 -13.30
C ALA A 47 -12.23 -3.57 -12.48
N VAL A 48 -12.94 -3.72 -11.36
CA VAL A 48 -13.34 -2.61 -10.49
C VAL A 48 -12.44 -2.56 -9.25
N ALA A 49 -11.77 -1.42 -9.06
CA ALA A 49 -11.12 -1.11 -7.78
C ALA A 49 -12.19 -0.81 -6.73
N ARG A 50 -12.10 -1.47 -5.57
CA ARG A 50 -13.05 -1.30 -4.46
C ARG A 50 -12.33 -0.82 -3.22
N GLN A 51 -13.02 -0.04 -2.40
CA GLN A 51 -12.48 0.43 -1.14
C GLN A 51 -13.57 0.45 -0.08
N ALA A 52 -13.29 -0.18 1.06
CA ALA A 52 -14.14 -0.12 2.25
C ALA A 52 -13.46 0.73 3.32
N PHE A 53 -14.24 1.61 3.95
CA PHE A 53 -13.85 2.37 5.14
C PHE A 53 -14.45 1.69 6.37
N HIS A 54 -13.66 1.49 7.42
CA HIS A 54 -14.12 0.90 8.67
C HIS A 54 -13.30 1.44 9.84
N GLY A 55 -13.98 2.06 10.82
CA GLY A 55 -13.31 2.81 11.88
C GLY A 55 -12.36 3.85 11.29
N ASP A 56 -11.11 3.84 11.76
CA ASP A 56 -10.04 4.71 11.27
C ASP A 56 -9.19 4.07 10.15
N GLY A 57 -9.59 2.87 9.68
CA GLY A 57 -8.88 2.08 8.67
C GLY A 57 -9.57 2.08 7.31
N ILE A 58 -8.78 1.76 6.29
CA ILE A 58 -9.22 1.63 4.90
C ILE A 58 -8.68 0.31 4.34
N LEU A 59 -9.54 -0.48 3.71
CA LEU A 59 -9.16 -1.67 2.96
C LEU A 59 -9.51 -1.48 1.48
N ALA A 60 -8.49 -1.42 0.63
CA ALA A 60 -8.63 -1.32 -0.81
C ALA A 60 -8.33 -2.65 -1.49
N PHE A 61 -9.07 -2.97 -2.55
CA PHE A 61 -8.87 -4.09 -3.47
C PHE A 61 -8.57 -3.52 -4.85
N LEU A 62 -7.35 -3.76 -5.33
CA LEU A 62 -6.88 -3.32 -6.64
C LEU A 62 -6.85 -4.52 -7.59
N PRO A 63 -7.67 -4.54 -8.65
CA PRO A 63 -7.78 -5.67 -9.55
C PRO A 63 -6.46 -5.94 -10.28
N LEU A 64 -6.06 -7.21 -10.35
CA LEU A 64 -4.95 -7.68 -11.17
C LEU A 64 -5.46 -8.28 -12.49
N SER A 65 -4.57 -8.84 -13.30
CA SER A 65 -4.95 -9.41 -14.60
C SER A 65 -5.78 -10.70 -14.49
N ASP A 66 -5.57 -11.52 -13.45
CA ASP A 66 -6.42 -12.69 -13.16
C ASP A 66 -7.74 -12.17 -12.56
N PRO A 67 -8.92 -12.50 -13.14
CA PRO A 67 -10.22 -11.96 -12.73
C PRO A 67 -10.59 -12.14 -11.25
N HIS A 68 -9.91 -13.02 -10.52
CA HIS A 68 -10.14 -13.27 -9.11
C HIS A 68 -8.98 -12.80 -8.22
N LEU A 69 -7.89 -12.24 -8.75
CA LEU A 69 -6.78 -11.75 -7.95
C LEU A 69 -6.86 -10.24 -7.75
N CYS A 70 -6.69 -9.83 -6.50
CA CYS A 70 -6.53 -8.43 -6.14
C CYS A 70 -5.23 -8.24 -5.36
N SER A 71 -4.54 -7.12 -5.62
CA SER A 71 -3.60 -6.57 -4.65
C SER A 71 -4.41 -5.77 -3.63
N ILE A 72 -4.30 -6.11 -2.35
CA ILE A 72 -4.94 -5.33 -1.30
C ILE A 72 -3.98 -4.32 -0.71
N VAL A 73 -4.55 -3.22 -0.25
CA VAL A 73 -3.86 -2.29 0.65
C VAL A 73 -4.75 -2.07 1.85
N TRP A 74 -4.26 -2.48 3.02
CA TRP A 74 -4.99 -2.36 4.27
C TRP A 74 -4.27 -1.42 5.22
N SER A 75 -4.96 -0.35 5.57
CA SER A 75 -4.50 0.64 6.55
C SER A 75 -4.90 0.16 7.94
N LEU A 76 -3.89 -0.09 8.78
CA LEU A 76 -4.02 -0.62 10.13
C LEU A 76 -3.29 0.28 11.12
N SER A 77 -3.70 0.23 12.39
CA SER A 77 -2.90 0.80 13.46
C SER A 77 -1.56 0.06 13.56
N PRO A 78 -0.49 0.68 14.11
CA PRO A 78 0.80 0.02 14.25
C PRO A 78 0.74 -1.32 15.00
N GLY A 79 -0.07 -1.38 16.06
CA GLY A 79 -0.27 -2.60 16.84
C GLY A 79 -0.97 -3.70 16.03
N GLU A 80 -2.01 -3.35 15.28
CA GLU A 80 -2.71 -4.29 14.39
C GLU A 80 -1.80 -4.81 13.28
N ALA A 81 -1.01 -3.93 12.66
CA ALA A 81 -0.08 -4.33 11.62
C ALA A 81 0.99 -5.30 12.15
N GLN A 82 1.48 -5.09 13.38
CA GLN A 82 2.43 -6.00 14.02
C GLN A 82 1.80 -7.37 14.33
N ARG A 83 0.55 -7.40 14.81
CA ARG A 83 -0.20 -8.66 14.99
C ARG A 83 -0.34 -9.40 13.66
N MET A 84 -0.70 -8.70 12.60
CA MET A 84 -0.89 -9.28 11.27
C MET A 84 0.41 -9.81 10.66
N GLN A 85 1.54 -9.17 10.94
CA GLN A 85 2.85 -9.63 10.48
C GLN A 85 3.29 -10.95 11.16
N GLN A 86 2.78 -11.22 12.36
CA GLN A 86 3.08 -12.43 13.14
C GLN A 86 2.02 -13.53 12.98
N ALA A 87 0.93 -13.24 12.27
CA ALA A 87 -0.17 -14.18 12.08
C ALA A 87 0.13 -15.16 10.93
N ASP A 88 -0.22 -16.44 11.13
CA ASP A 88 -0.16 -17.45 10.08
C ASP A 88 -1.25 -17.22 9.03
N GLU A 89 -1.04 -17.74 7.81
CA GLU A 89 -1.95 -17.59 6.65
C GLU A 89 -3.40 -17.99 6.96
N THR A 90 -3.62 -18.94 7.86
CA THR A 90 -4.95 -19.44 8.27
C THR A 90 -5.75 -18.45 9.11
N THR A 91 -5.06 -17.52 9.77
CA THR A 91 -5.66 -16.46 10.60
C THR A 91 -6.10 -15.27 9.74
N PHE A 92 -5.50 -15.11 8.56
CA PHE A 92 -5.73 -13.97 7.69
C PHE A 92 -6.94 -14.17 6.76
N LYS A 93 -8.06 -13.52 7.10
CA LYS A 93 -9.27 -13.46 6.24
C LYS A 93 -9.65 -12.00 5.95
N PRO A 94 -9.05 -11.38 4.91
CA PRO A 94 -9.37 -10.01 4.55
C PRO A 94 -10.84 -9.95 4.11
N GLY A 95 -11.65 -9.18 4.85
CA GLY A 95 -13.05 -8.93 4.51
C GLY A 95 -14.10 -9.59 5.42
N ALA A 96 -13.74 -10.44 6.39
CA ALA A 96 -14.73 -11.01 7.31
C ALA A 96 -15.49 -9.93 8.12
N GLU A 97 -14.84 -8.81 8.40
CA GLU A 97 -15.40 -7.67 9.15
C GLU A 97 -15.70 -6.43 8.26
N TYR A 98 -15.19 -6.41 7.01
CA TYR A 98 -15.25 -5.24 6.13
C TYR A 98 -16.28 -5.51 5.01
N ARG A 99 -17.51 -5.02 5.20
CA ARG A 99 -18.51 -5.04 4.12
C ARG A 99 -18.14 -4.01 3.05
N VAL A 100 -17.62 -4.51 1.93
CA VAL A 100 -17.42 -3.72 0.72
C VAL A 100 -18.79 -3.52 0.07
N ARG A 101 -19.26 -2.26 0.01
CA ARG A 101 -20.41 -1.88 -0.83
C ARG A 101 -19.95 -1.66 -2.26
#